data_AF-A0A2I2DQQ5-F1
#
_entry.id   AF-A0A2I2DQQ5-F1
#
_cell.length_a   1.000
_cell.length_b   1.000
_cell.length_c   1.000
_cell.angle_alpha   90.00
_cell.angle_beta   90.00
_cell.angle_gamma   90.00
#
_symmetry.space_group_name_H-M   'P 1'
#
loop_
_entity.id
_entity.type
_entity.pdbx_description
1 polymer ?
#
loop_
_entity_poly.entity_id
_entity_poly.type
_entity_poly.pdbx_seq_one_letter_code
_entity_poly.pdbx_strand_id
1 'polypeptide(L)' 'MILGMFIDLDHLLANPIFDPNRCSINFHPLHSYYAIGVYLLLFIPKKTRLIGLGLVIHIFADLVDCELM' A
#
# COMPACT_ATOMS: atom_id res chain seq x y z
N MET A 1 9.63 -5.03 -8.63
CA MET A 1 8.56 -4.02 -8.44
C MET A 1 7.17 -4.65 -8.44
N ILE A 2 6.84 -5.56 -9.37
CA ILE A 2 5.54 -6.27 -9.42
C ILE A 2 5.13 -6.90 -8.08
N LEU A 3 6.07 -7.43 -7.29
CA LEU A 3 5.78 -7.99 -5.96
C LEU A 3 5.16 -6.99 -4.97
N GLY A 4 5.30 -5.67 -5.19
CA GLY A 4 4.64 -4.65 -4.35
C GLY A 4 3.12 -4.69 -4.46
N MET A 5 2.58 -5.12 -5.61
CA MET A 5 1.13 -5.26 -5.83
C MET A 5 0.49 -6.36 -4.98
N PHE A 6 1.27 -7.21 -4.31
CA PHE A 6 0.71 -8.22 -3.40
C PHE A 6 0.04 -7.60 -2.17
N ILE A 7 0.32 -6.34 -1.84
CA ILE A 7 -0.37 -5.70 -0.71
C ILE A 7 -1.86 -5.50 -0.98
N ASP A 8 -2.28 -5.43 -2.24
CA ASP A 8 -3.69 -5.31 -2.61
C ASP A 8 -4.52 -6.54 -2.25
N LEU A 9 -3.91 -7.67 -1.85
CA LEU A 9 -4.65 -8.83 -1.39
C LEU A 9 -5.50 -8.52 -0.14
N ASP A 10 -5.20 -7.45 0.59
CA ASP A 10 -6.01 -7.03 1.72
C ASP A 10 -7.36 -6.40 1.32
N HIS A 11 -7.55 -6.01 0.05
CA HIS A 11 -8.84 -5.59 -0.49
C HIS A 11 -9.88 -6.71 -0.48
N LEU A 12 -9.44 -7.97 -0.49
CA LEU A 12 -10.35 -9.13 -0.35
C LEU A 12 -11.06 -9.16 1.01
N LEU A 13 -10.59 -8.38 1.99
CA LEU A 13 -11.20 -8.24 3.31
C LEU A 13 -12.31 -7.16 3.34
N ALA A 14 -12.43 -6.36 2.29
CA ALA A 14 -13.42 -5.30 2.19
C ALA A 14 -14.80 -5.83 1.73
N ASN A 15 -15.87 -5.17 2.16
CA ASN A 15 -17.21 -5.39 1.64
C ASN A 15 -17.88 -4.04 1.33
N PRO A 16 -18.15 -3.71 0.04
CA PRO A 16 -17.87 -4.52 -1.15
C PRO A 16 -16.37 -4.65 -1.43
N ILE A 17 -15.97 -5.74 -2.10
CA ILE A 17 -14.55 -5.99 -2.44
C ILE A 17 -14.03 -4.85 -3.34
N PHE A 18 -14.81 -4.45 -4.35
CA PHE A 18 -14.48 -3.35 -5.25
C PHE A 18 -15.44 -2.17 -5.03
N ASP A 19 -14.89 -0.99 -4.77
CA ASP A 19 -15.61 0.28 -4.67
C ASP A 19 -14.73 1.39 -5.26
N PRO A 20 -15.14 2.04 -6.36
CA PRO A 20 -14.34 3.07 -7.02
C PRO A 20 -14.26 4.39 -6.25
N ASN A 21 -15.10 4.61 -5.23
CA ASN A 21 -15.11 5.85 -4.44
C ASN A 21 -14.49 5.66 -3.05
N ARG A 22 -13.72 4.58 -2.84
CA ARG A 22 -13.11 4.27 -1.55
C ARG A 22 -11.63 4.59 -1.56
N CYS A 23 -11.22 5.47 -0.66
CA CYS A 23 -9.81 5.64 -0.36
C CYS A 23 -9.24 4.43 0.40
N SER A 24 -8.23 3.78 -0.18
CA SER A 24 -7.58 2.59 0.40
C SER A 24 -6.69 2.89 1.60
N ILE A 25 -6.15 4.12 1.67
CA ILE A 25 -5.25 4.55 2.74
C ILE A 25 -5.95 4.52 4.09
N ASN A 26 -5.35 3.80 5.04
CA ASN A 26 -5.89 3.58 6.38
C ASN A 26 -7.26 2.89 6.46
N PHE A 27 -7.80 2.42 5.32
CA PHE A 27 -8.98 1.57 5.28
C PHE A 27 -8.59 0.09 5.35
N HIS A 28 -7.62 -0.34 4.54
CA HIS A 28 -7.18 -1.73 4.53
C HIS A 28 -5.96 -1.98 5.45
N PRO A 29 -5.80 -3.19 6.03
CA PRO A 29 -4.72 -3.49 6.97
C PRO A 29 -3.29 -3.23 6.46
N LEU A 30 -2.97 -3.60 5.22
CA LEU A 30 -1.64 -3.41 4.63
C LEU A 30 -1.45 -1.98 4.09
N HIS A 31 -2.54 -1.21 3.98
CA HIS A 31 -2.54 0.21 3.64
C HIS A 31 -2.68 1.11 4.88
N SER A 32 -2.55 0.54 6.08
CA SER A 32 -2.59 1.28 7.35
C SER A 32 -1.34 2.12 7.57
N TYR A 33 -1.46 3.21 8.34
CA TYR A 33 -0.29 4.05 8.68
C TYR A 33 0.84 3.26 9.37
N TYR A 34 0.49 2.22 10.12
CA TYR A 34 1.46 1.31 10.73
C TYR A 34 2.22 0.50 9.67
N ALA A 35 1.53 -0.07 8.68
CA ALA A 35 2.15 -0.81 7.59
C ALA A 35 3.05 0.11 6.74
N ILE A 36 2.59 1.31 6.42
CA ILE A 36 3.36 2.33 5.69
C ILE A 36 4.66 2.66 6.44
N GLY A 37 4.58 2.85 7.76
CA GLY A 37 5.76 3.05 8.61
C GLY A 37 6.76 1.91 8.49
N VAL A 38 6.29 0.65 8.50
CA VAL A 38 7.15 -0.53 8.28
C VAL A 38 7.80 -0.50 6.90
N TYR A 39 7.07 -0.13 5.84
CA TYR A 39 7.61 -0.06 4.48
C TYR A 39 8.73 0.97 4.34
N LEU A 40 8.61 2.11 5.03
CA LEU A 40 9.68 3.11 5.12
C LEU A 40 10.91 2.56 5.87
N LEU A 41 10.71 1.77 6.93
CA LEU A 41 11.82 1.14 7.66
C LEU A 41 12.58 0.11 6.80
N LEU A 42 11.96 -0.49 5.78
CA LEU A 42 12.63 -1.40 4.85
C LEU A 42 13.74 -0.72 4.01
N PHE A 43 13.84 0.61 4.03
CA PHE A 43 14.98 1.32 3.43
C PHE A 43 16.28 1.21 4.24
N ILE A 44 16.18 0.91 5.55
CA ILE A 44 17.34 0.82 6.44
C ILE A 44 18.25 -0.36 6.01
N PRO A 45 17.77 -1.62 5.91
CA PRO A 45 18.60 -2.73 5.49
C PRO A 45 18.83 -2.69 3.98
N LYS A 46 20.10 -2.74 3.54
CA LYS A 46 20.47 -2.71 2.11
C LYS A 46 19.75 -3.77 1.27
N LYS A 47 19.48 -4.95 1.84
CA LYS A 47 18.84 -6.09 1.15
C LYS A 47 17.35 -5.86 0.87
N THR A 48 16.65 -5.05 1.67
CA THR A 48 15.19 -4.86 1.58
C THR A 48 14.79 -3.58 0.84
N ARG A 49 15.73 -2.72 0.48
CA ARG A 49 15.47 -1.41 -0.15
C ARG A 49 14.59 -1.50 -1.39
N LEU A 50 14.81 -2.47 -2.28
CA LEU A 50 14.00 -2.63 -3.48
C LEU A 50 12.57 -3.09 -3.18
N ILE A 51 12.39 -3.85 -2.10
CA ILE A 51 11.06 -4.25 -1.62
C ILE A 51 10.36 -3.02 -1.03
N GLY A 52 11.01 -2.31 -0.12
CA GLY A 52 10.49 -1.07 0.47
C GLY A 52 10.14 -0.02 -0.59
N LEU A 53 10.99 0.15 -1.61
CA LEU A 53 10.72 1.05 -2.73
C LEU A 53 9.46 0.66 -3.52
N GLY A 54 9.29 -0.63 -3.81
CA GLY A 54 8.08 -1.11 -4.50
C GLY A 54 6.81 -0.86 -3.69
N LEU A 55 6.84 -1.15 -2.39
CA LEU A 55 5.71 -0.96 -1.48
C LEU A 55 5.37 0.53 -1.30
N VAL A 56 6.37 1.39 -1.14
CA VAL A 56 6.14 2.84 -0.98
C VAL A 56 5.63 3.48 -2.27
N ILE A 57 6.11 3.03 -3.45
CA ILE A 57 5.57 3.52 -4.74
C ILE A 57 4.10 3.10 -4.91
N HIS A 58 3.73 1.90 -4.46
CA HIS A 58 2.34 1.44 -4.45
C HIS A 58 1.46 2.34 -3.57
N ILE A 59 1.84 2.53 -2.30
CA ILE A 59 1.14 3.43 -1.37
C ILE A 59 1.04 4.86 -1.92
N PHE A 60 2.07 5.33 -2.62
CA PHE A 60 2.02 6.64 -3.27
C PHE A 60 0.98 6.69 -4.39
N ALA A 61 0.85 5.63 -5.19
CA ALA A 61 -0.19 5.53 -6.20
C ALA A 61 -1.59 5.56 -5.56
N ASP A 62 -1.80 4.83 -4.47
CA ASP A 62 -3.09 4.83 -3.75
C ASP A 62 -3.42 6.19 -3.11
N LEU A 63 -2.40 6.89 -2.59
CA LEU A 63 -2.57 8.26 -2.10
C LEU A 63 -3.02 9.20 -3.23
N VAL A 64 -2.42 9.08 -4.42
CA VAL A 64 -2.83 9.88 -5.58
C VAL A 64 -4.24 9.52 -6.02
N ASP A 65 -4.60 8.24 -6.01
CA ASP A 65 -5.97 7.79 -6.29
C ASP A 65 -6.95 8.45 -5.31
N CYS A 66 -6.69 8.39 -4.00
CA CYS A 66 -7.48 9.05 -2.94
C CYS A 66 -7.71 10.55 -3.12
N GLU A 67 -6.72 11.27 -3.66
CA GLU A 67 -6.82 12.71 -3.88
C GLU A 67 -7.53 13.07 -5.20
N LEU A 68 -7.64 12.11 -6.13
CA LEU A 68 -8.26 12.31 -7.45
C LEU A 68 -9.70 11.78 -7.54
N MET A 69 -10.22 11.18 -6.47
CA MET A 69 -11.63 10.74 -6.33
C MET A 69 -12.57 11.92 -6.16
#